data_AF-A0A0Q0ZRS9-F1
#
_entry.id   AF-A0A0Q0ZRS9-F1
#
_cell.length_a   1.000
_cell.length_b   1.000
_cell.length_c   1.000
_cell.angle_alpha   90.00
_cell.angle_beta   90.00
_cell.angle_gamma   90.00
#
_symmetry.space_group_name_H-M   'P 1'
#
loop_
_entity.id
_entity.type
_entity.pdbx_description
1 polymer ?
#
loop_
_entity_poly.entity_id
_entity_poly.type
_entity_poly.pdbx_seq_one_letter_code
_entity_poly.pdbx_strand_id
1 'polypeptide(L)'
;MNAETNPYIDEVASRFACVPAALDAFKESLSAIFDLQLSLKSDHMNVIMKTVTLVSVMFLPMTFIADVYGMNFTFMPELKWRYGYPFALLLMAAVAALIVLYFKRNGWWGEIERKIGVFPQIWAFARPFGQVGAYDGSVNP
;
A
#
# COMPACT_ATOMS: atom_id res chain seq x y z
N MET A 1 -38.13 40.72 -50.05
CA MET A 1 -37.63 39.53 -49.33
C MET A 1 -38.81 38.59 -49.16
N ASN A 2 -38.74 37.41 -49.79
CA ASN A 2 -39.90 36.55 -50.06
C ASN A 2 -40.23 35.69 -48.85
N ALA A 3 -41.49 35.67 -48.43
CA ALA A 3 -41.98 34.97 -47.23
C ALA A 3 -41.78 33.44 -47.25
N GLU A 4 -41.47 32.86 -48.42
CA GLU A 4 -41.24 31.42 -48.59
C GLU A 4 -39.79 30.97 -48.34
N THR A 5 -38.82 31.89 -48.32
CA THR A 5 -37.39 31.54 -48.11
C THR A 5 -36.98 31.55 -46.63
N ASN A 6 -37.72 32.28 -45.78
CA ASN A 6 -37.51 32.37 -44.34
C ASN A 6 -37.48 31.02 -43.57
N PRO A 7 -38.41 30.07 -43.80
CA PRO A 7 -38.42 28.81 -43.05
C PRO A 7 -37.20 27.92 -43.29
N TYR A 8 -36.57 27.98 -44.47
CA TYR A 8 -35.38 27.17 -44.76
C TYR A 8 -34.13 27.67 -44.00
N ILE A 9 -34.02 28.99 -43.79
CA ILE A 9 -32.89 29.58 -43.06
C ILE A 9 -33.03 29.30 -41.57
N ASP A 10 -34.25 29.37 -41.02
CA ASP A 10 -34.54 29.04 -39.63
C ASP A 10 -34.26 27.56 -39.32
N GLU A 11 -34.60 26.65 -40.23
CA GLU A 11 -34.32 25.22 -40.06
C GLU A 11 -32.81 24.93 -40.03
N VAL A 12 -32.05 25.52 -40.95
CA VAL A 12 -30.59 25.36 -41.00
C VAL A 12 -29.95 25.96 -39.74
N ALA A 13 -30.39 27.14 -39.31
CA ALA A 13 -29.92 27.76 -38.06
C ALA A 13 -30.21 26.89 -36.83
N SER A 14 -31.40 26.27 -36.76
CA SER A 14 -31.79 25.35 -35.69
C SER A 14 -30.90 24.08 -35.67
N ARG A 15 -30.59 23.50 -36.85
CA ARG A 15 -29.70 22.34 -36.94
C ARG A 15 -28.28 22.66 -36.48
N PHE A 16 -27.75 23.84 -36.81
CA PHE A 16 -26.46 24.30 -36.31
C PHE A 16 -26.47 24.58 -34.80
N ALA A 17 -27.61 25.01 -34.25
CA ALA A 17 -27.77 25.18 -32.80
C ALA A 17 -27.76 23.85 -32.02
N CYS A 18 -28.01 22.71 -32.67
CA CYS A 18 -27.93 21.38 -32.05
C CYS A 18 -26.48 20.89 -31.86
N VAL A 19 -25.56 21.28 -32.76
CA VAL A 19 -24.14 20.90 -32.69
C VAL A 19 -23.45 21.27 -31.36
N PRO A 20 -23.57 22.51 -30.83
CA PRO A 20 -22.98 22.84 -29.54
C PRO A 20 -23.63 22.08 -28.39
N ALA A 21 -24.95 21.84 -28.43
CA ALA A 21 -25.63 21.04 -27.40
C ALA A 21 -25.11 19.59 -27.38
N ALA A 22 -24.88 18.98 -28.55
CA ALA A 22 -24.25 17.68 -28.66
C ALA A 22 -22.80 17.69 -28.14
N LEU A 23 -22.02 18.73 -28.47
CA LEU A 23 -20.65 18.90 -27.99
C LEU A 23 -20.58 19.01 -26.46
N ASP A 24 -21.50 19.76 -25.85
CA ASP A 24 -21.56 19.92 -24.40
C ASP A 24 -21.96 18.61 -23.71
N ALA A 25 -22.87 17.82 -24.31
CA ALA A 25 -23.18 16.47 -23.83
C ALA A 25 -21.97 15.51 -23.91
N PHE A 26 -21.16 15.61 -24.98
CA PHE A 26 -19.91 14.84 -25.10
C PHE A 26 -18.87 15.27 -24.06
N LYS A 27 -18.73 16.58 -23.80
CA LYS A 27 -17.82 17.10 -22.76
C LYS A 27 -18.22 16.60 -21.38
N GLU A 28 -19.51 16.64 -21.06
CA GLU A 28 -20.02 16.14 -19.77
C GLU A 28 -19.72 14.65 -19.61
N SER A 29 -19.96 13.86 -20.66
CA SER A 29 -19.67 12.42 -20.67
C SER A 29 -18.17 12.14 -20.48
N LEU A 30 -17.30 12.92 -21.13
CA LEU A 30 -15.86 12.81 -20.96
C LEU A 30 -15.44 13.15 -19.53
N SER A 31 -15.98 14.24 -18.96
CA SER A 31 -15.70 14.64 -17.58
C SER A 31 -16.09 13.53 -16.60
N ALA A 32 -17.29 12.96 -16.76
CA ALA A 32 -17.76 11.85 -15.92
C ALA A 32 -16.83 10.63 -16.01
N ILE A 33 -16.34 10.27 -17.21
CA ILE A 33 -15.39 9.16 -17.36
C ILE A 33 -14.04 9.49 -16.71
N PHE A 34 -13.54 10.72 -16.85
CA PHE A 34 -12.31 11.15 -16.19
C PHE A 34 -12.43 11.08 -14.66
N ASP A 35 -13.55 11.54 -14.11
CA ASP A 35 -13.81 11.47 -12.67
C ASP A 35 -13.84 10.01 -12.18
N LEU A 36 -14.46 9.10 -12.93
CA LEU A 36 -14.43 7.67 -12.63
C LEU A 36 -13.01 7.08 -12.70
N GLN A 37 -12.22 7.45 -13.71
CA GLN A 37 -10.82 7.01 -13.83
C GLN A 37 -9.98 7.49 -12.65
N LEU A 38 -10.17 8.74 -12.21
CA LEU A 38 -9.51 9.29 -11.03
C LEU A 38 -9.97 8.59 -9.75
N SER A 39 -11.26 8.31 -9.60
CA SER A 39 -11.82 7.56 -8.47
C SER A 39 -11.22 6.15 -8.36
N LEU A 40 -11.16 5.41 -9.48
CA LEU A 40 -10.54 4.09 -9.52
C LEU A 40 -9.04 4.16 -9.18
N LYS A 41 -8.29 5.12 -9.74
CA LYS A 41 -6.87 5.32 -9.40
C LYS A 41 -6.67 5.65 -7.91
N SER A 42 -7.57 6.43 -7.32
CA SER A 42 -7.53 6.79 -5.90
C SER A 42 -7.70 5.56 -5.00
N ASP A 43 -8.57 4.62 -5.36
CA ASP A 43 -8.76 3.37 -4.60
C ASP A 43 -7.48 2.52 -4.58
N HIS A 44 -6.80 2.38 -5.72
CA HIS A 44 -5.53 1.67 -5.80
C HIS A 44 -4.44 2.37 -4.97
N MET A 45 -4.33 3.70 -5.09
CA MET A 45 -3.37 4.50 -4.32
C MET A 45 -3.60 4.35 -2.81
N ASN A 46 -4.86 4.39 -2.37
CA ASN A 46 -5.23 4.26 -0.96
C ASN A 46 -4.79 2.91 -0.39
N VAL A 47 -4.92 1.81 -1.15
CA VAL A 47 -4.46 0.47 -0.73
C VAL A 47 -2.93 0.38 -0.74
N ILE A 48 -2.25 0.96 -1.73
CA ILE A 48 -0.77 0.97 -1.79
C ILE A 48 -0.19 1.71 -0.58
N MET A 49 -0.69 2.91 -0.27
CA MET A 49 -0.22 3.70 0.86
C MET A 49 -0.42 2.95 2.18
N LYS A 50 -1.60 2.35 2.38
CA LYS A 50 -1.89 1.51 3.55
C LYS A 50 -0.90 0.35 3.67
N THR A 51 -0.51 -0.25 2.55
CA THR A 51 0.44 -1.38 2.52
C THR A 51 1.85 -0.93 2.86
N VAL A 52 2.34 0.15 2.25
CA VAL A 52 3.69 0.69 2.56
C VAL A 52 3.77 1.15 4.01
N THR A 53 2.76 1.86 4.52
CA THR A 53 2.72 2.27 5.93
C THR A 53 2.71 1.06 6.86
N LEU A 54 1.93 0.02 6.53
CA LEU A 54 1.90 -1.20 7.33
C LEU A 54 3.27 -1.89 7.39
N VAL A 55 3.89 -2.08 6.23
CA VAL A 55 5.20 -2.70 6.12
C VAL A 55 6.22 -1.90 6.95
N SER A 56 6.24 -0.58 6.80
CA SER A 56 7.10 0.31 7.58
C SER A 56 6.85 0.24 9.10
N VAL A 57 5.58 0.20 9.54
CA VAL A 57 5.23 0.10 10.96
C VAL A 57 5.69 -1.23 11.57
N MET A 58 5.74 -2.32 10.80
CA MET A 58 6.35 -3.58 11.23
C MET A 58 7.88 -3.48 11.32
N PHE A 59 8.52 -2.82 10.35
CA PHE A 59 9.97 -2.72 10.30
C PHE A 59 10.55 -1.73 11.30
N LEU A 60 9.89 -0.62 11.61
CA LEU A 60 10.40 0.41 12.52
C LEU A 60 10.84 -0.13 13.90
N PRO A 61 10.00 -0.84 14.68
CA PRO A 61 10.42 -1.37 15.97
C PRO A 61 11.46 -2.48 15.83
N MET A 62 11.38 -3.29 14.78
CA MET A 62 12.33 -4.38 14.53
C MET A 62 13.73 -3.82 14.23
N THR A 63 13.81 -2.81 13.36
CA THR A 63 15.04 -2.11 13.00
C THR A 63 15.56 -1.28 14.16
N PHE A 64 14.71 -0.56 14.89
CA PHE A 64 15.13 0.23 16.06
C PHE A 64 15.84 -0.65 17.09
N ILE A 65 15.30 -1.84 17.35
CA ILE A 65 15.92 -2.77 18.28
C ILE A 65 17.22 -3.33 17.70
N ALA A 66 17.23 -3.76 16.43
CA ALA A 66 18.46 -4.20 15.77
C ALA A 66 19.57 -3.12 15.76
N ASP A 67 19.21 -1.85 15.61
CA ASP A 67 20.12 -0.70 15.61
C ASP A 67 20.67 -0.42 17.02
N VAL A 68 19.80 -0.38 18.03
CA VAL A 68 20.20 -0.25 19.45
C VAL A 68 21.14 -1.38 19.88
N TYR A 69 20.85 -2.62 19.47
CA TYR A 69 21.70 -3.78 19.77
C TYR A 69 22.95 -3.88 18.87
N GLY A 70 22.91 -3.34 17.65
CA GLY A 70 24.02 -3.32 16.71
C GLY A 70 25.07 -2.26 17.05
N MET A 71 24.66 -1.14 17.67
CA MET A 71 25.55 -0.02 17.99
C MET A 71 26.22 -0.08 19.38
N ASN A 72 25.79 -0.96 20.31
CA ASN A 72 26.15 -0.80 21.72
C ASN A 72 26.52 -2.08 22.49
N PHE A 73 27.46 -2.87 21.95
CA PHE A 73 28.14 -3.93 22.72
C PHE A 73 29.14 -3.39 23.75
N THR A 74 29.52 -2.11 23.66
CA THR A 74 30.67 -1.55 24.40
C THR A 74 30.27 -0.69 25.62
N PHE A 75 29.00 -0.25 25.72
CA PHE A 75 28.58 0.72 26.75
C PHE A 75 27.17 0.46 27.31
N MET A 76 26.93 -0.73 27.89
CA MET A 76 25.73 -0.96 28.71
C MET A 76 26.06 -1.48 30.12
N PRO A 77 25.94 -0.66 31.18
CA PRO A 77 26.03 -1.12 32.57
C PRO A 77 24.87 -2.04 33.02
N GLU A 78 23.81 -2.19 32.21
CA GLU A 78 22.67 -3.10 32.46
C GLU A 78 22.98 -4.59 32.25
N LEU A 79 24.18 -4.94 31.77
CA LEU A 79 24.66 -6.32 31.67
C LEU A 79 24.88 -7.00 33.05
N LYS A 80 24.73 -6.25 34.16
CA LYS A 80 24.70 -6.81 35.53
C LYS A 80 23.38 -7.50 35.86
N TRP A 81 22.31 -7.30 35.08
CA TRP A 81 21.05 -8.02 35.26
C TRP A 81 20.94 -9.14 34.22
N ARG A 82 20.95 -10.38 34.71
CA ARG A 82 20.83 -11.64 33.94
C ARG A 82 19.62 -11.67 32.98
N TYR A 83 18.63 -10.77 33.16
CA TYR A 83 17.36 -10.75 32.44
C TYR A 83 17.18 -9.63 31.39
N GLY A 84 18.17 -8.73 31.19
CA GLY A 84 18.02 -7.64 30.20
C GLY A 84 17.86 -8.13 28.75
N TYR A 85 18.66 -9.14 28.38
CA TYR A 85 18.58 -9.78 27.05
C TYR A 85 17.22 -10.48 26.79
N PRO A 86 16.71 -11.36 27.68
CA PRO A 86 15.40 -11.96 27.49
C PRO A 86 14.25 -10.93 27.54
N PHE A 87 14.36 -9.84 28.31
CA PHE A 87 13.33 -8.81 28.34
C PHE A 87 13.19 -8.08 27.00
N ALA A 88 14.30 -7.77 26.33
CA ALA A 88 14.27 -7.15 25.01
C ALA A 88 13.78 -8.10 23.90
N LEU A 89 14.11 -9.39 24.00
CA LEU A 89 13.51 -10.43 23.16
C LEU A 89 11.99 -10.52 23.35
N LEU A 90 11.54 -10.45 24.61
CA LEU A 90 10.12 -10.45 24.95
C LEU A 90 9.42 -9.19 24.44
N LEU A 91 10.09 -8.02 24.50
CA LEU A 91 9.60 -6.77 23.93
C LEU A 91 9.48 -6.86 22.39
N MET A 92 10.49 -7.40 21.71
CA MET A 92 10.42 -7.68 20.26
C MET A 92 9.24 -8.57 19.91
N ALA A 93 9.08 -9.69 20.63
CA ALA A 93 8.00 -10.63 20.41
C ALA A 93 6.62 -10.01 20.73
N ALA A 94 6.51 -9.20 21.78
CA ALA A 94 5.28 -8.52 22.16
C ALA A 94 4.85 -7.47 21.12
N VAL A 95 5.80 -6.69 20.58
CA VAL A 95 5.52 -5.72 19.52
C VAL A 95 5.12 -6.42 18.22
N ALA A 96 5.84 -7.48 17.84
CA ALA A 96 5.46 -8.30 16.68
C ALA A 96 4.05 -8.90 16.85
N ALA A 97 3.75 -9.46 18.03
CA ALA A 97 2.44 -10.02 18.33
C ALA A 97 1.32 -8.97 18.35
N LEU A 98 1.57 -7.78 18.91
CA LEU A 98 0.63 -6.65 18.90
C LEU A 98 0.26 -6.23 17.49
N ILE A 99 1.25 -6.14 16.60
CA ILE A 99 1.01 -5.74 15.20
C ILE A 99 0.22 -6.83 14.46
N VAL A 100 0.57 -8.10 14.65
CA VAL A 100 -0.17 -9.24 14.07
C VAL A 100 -1.62 -9.27 14.59
N LEU A 101 -1.85 -9.05 15.88
CA LEU A 101 -3.18 -9.01 16.48
C LEU A 101 -4.02 -7.83 15.98
N TYR A 102 -3.41 -6.64 15.89
CA TYR A 102 -4.07 -5.46 15.33
C TYR A 102 -4.51 -5.71 13.88
N PHE A 103 -3.65 -6.38 13.10
CA PHE A 103 -3.96 -6.69 11.71
C PHE A 103 -5.01 -7.79 11.53
N LYS A 104 -4.99 -8.80 12.41
CA LYS A 104 -6.04 -9.83 12.47
C LYS A 104 -7.40 -9.21 12.79
N ARG A 105 -7.45 -8.27 13.74
CA ARG A 105 -8.70 -7.61 14.17
C ARG A 105 -9.31 -6.74 13.07
N ASN A 106 -8.49 -6.14 12.21
CA ASN A 106 -8.96 -5.29 11.12
C ASN A 106 -9.34 -6.06 9.84
N GLY A 107 -9.20 -7.40 9.81
CA GLY A 107 -9.60 -8.22 8.66
C GLY A 107 -8.84 -7.94 7.36
N TRP A 108 -7.77 -7.12 7.42
CA TRP A 108 -7.15 -6.54 6.23
C TRP A 108 -6.12 -7.46 5.55
N TRP A 109 -5.62 -8.48 6.28
CA TRP A 109 -4.54 -9.36 5.84
C TRP A 109 -4.86 -10.04 4.48
N GLY A 110 -6.07 -10.58 4.34
CA GLY A 110 -6.48 -11.27 3.10
C GLY A 110 -6.82 -10.35 1.93
N GLU A 111 -7.18 -9.09 2.17
CA GLU A 111 -7.53 -8.12 1.11
C GLU A 111 -6.28 -7.52 0.47
N ILE A 112 -5.27 -7.20 1.28
CA ILE A 112 -3.99 -6.64 0.82
C ILE A 112 -3.17 -7.72 0.08
N GLU A 113 -3.15 -8.94 0.60
CA GLU A 113 -2.43 -10.05 -0.01
C GLU A 113 -3.02 -10.42 -1.39
N ARG A 114 -4.36 -10.53 -1.50
CA ARG A 114 -5.03 -10.82 -2.80
C ARG A 114 -4.86 -9.72 -3.84
N LYS A 115 -4.89 -8.44 -3.44
CA LYS A 115 -4.86 -7.32 -4.41
C LYS A 115 -3.46 -6.96 -4.90
N ILE A 116 -2.40 -7.17 -4.10
CA ILE A 116 -1.06 -6.67 -4.40
C ILE A 116 0.00 -7.79 -4.49
N GLY A 117 -0.24 -8.97 -3.90
CA GLY A 117 0.75 -10.06 -3.94
C GLY A 117 2.01 -9.74 -3.14
N VAL A 118 1.86 -9.31 -1.88
CA VAL A 118 2.98 -8.90 -1.01
C VAL A 118 3.72 -10.09 -0.39
N PHE A 119 3.05 -11.25 -0.29
CA PHE A 119 3.58 -12.46 0.34
C PHE A 119 4.92 -12.95 -0.26
N PRO A 120 5.09 -13.00 -1.60
CA PRO A 120 6.37 -13.35 -2.21
C PRO A 120 7.50 -12.36 -1.85
N GLN A 121 7.20 -11.07 -1.67
CA GLN A 121 8.21 -10.05 -1.38
C GLN A 121 8.71 -10.12 0.07
N ILE A 122 7.78 -10.26 1.01
CA ILE A 122 8.12 -10.46 2.44
C ILE A 122 8.91 -11.76 2.60
N TRP A 123 8.48 -12.84 1.93
CA TRP A 123 9.18 -14.13 1.98
C TRP A 123 10.57 -14.07 1.33
N ALA A 124 10.73 -13.33 0.22
CA ALA A 124 12.02 -13.11 -0.43
C ALA A 124 13.00 -12.32 0.47
N PHE A 125 12.52 -11.30 1.20
CA PHE A 125 13.32 -10.54 2.16
C PHE A 125 13.65 -11.34 3.44
N ALA A 126 12.77 -12.25 3.86
CA ALA A 126 12.97 -13.10 5.01
C ALA A 126 13.92 -14.31 4.75
N ARG A 127 14.10 -14.73 3.49
CA ARG A 127 15.05 -15.80 3.12
C ARG A 127 16.43 -15.71 3.78
N PRO A 128 17.14 -14.57 3.81
CA PRO A 128 18.45 -14.47 4.46
C PRO A 128 18.41 -14.72 5.97
N PHE A 129 17.28 -14.47 6.64
CA PHE A 129 17.13 -14.69 8.08
C PHE A 129 16.79 -16.15 8.42
N GLY A 130 16.20 -16.91 7.49
CA GLY A 130 15.85 -18.32 7.66
C GLY A 130 16.97 -19.32 7.31
N GLN A 131 18.11 -18.86 6.79
CA GLN A 131 19.22 -19.74 6.37
C GLN A 131 20.32 -19.93 7.43
N VAL A 132 20.14 -19.43 8.66
CA VAL A 132 21.14 -19.57 9.74
C VAL A 132 21.10 -20.94 10.44
N GLY A 133 20.31 -21.91 9.94
CA GLY A 133 20.10 -23.21 10.59
C GLY A 133 20.35 -24.48 9.76
N ALA A 134 20.93 -24.39 8.57
CA ALA A 134 21.10 -25.56 7.68
C ALA A 134 22.58 -25.91 7.37
N TYR A 135 23.49 -25.63 8.30
CA TYR A 135 24.85 -26.20 8.28
C TYR A 135 25.09 -26.92 9.61
N ASP A 136 24.46 -28.07 9.75
CA ASP A 136 24.78 -29.08 10.76
C ASP A 136 25.70 -30.14 10.14
N GLY A 137 26.96 -30.17 10.57
CA GLY A 137 27.50 -31.40 11.13
C GLY A 137 27.73 -32.60 10.22
N SER A 138 28.23 -32.45 9.00
CA SER A 138 29.09 -33.52 8.45
C SER A 138 30.45 -33.47 9.14
N VAL A 139 30.49 -33.97 10.38
CA VAL A 139 31.72 -34.39 11.06
C VAL A 139 32.32 -35.53 10.26
N ASN A 140 33.51 -35.27 9.72
CA ASN A 140 34.78 -36.03 9.75
C ASN A 140 34.76 -37.58 9.87
N PRO A 141 35.77 -38.29 9.33
CA PRO A 141 37.19 -38.08 9.63
C PRO A 141 38.06 -37.50 8.52
#